data_AF-A0A3B9UT57-F1
#
_entry.id   AF-A0A3B9UT57-F1
#
_cell.length_a   1.000
_cell.length_b   1.000
_cell.length_c   1.000
_cell.angle_alpha   90.00
_cell.angle_beta   90.00
_cell.angle_gamma   90.00
#
_symmetry.space_group_name_H-M   'P 1'
#
loop_
_entity.id
_entity.type
_entity.pdbx_description
1 polymer ?
#
loop_
_entity_poly.entity_id
_entity_poly.type
_entity_poly.pdbx_seq_one_letter_code
_entity_poly.pdbx_strand_id
1 'polypeptide(L)' 'MQLGAEGVFVGSGIFKSGNPEKRAAAIVKAVTNYKNADLIDKLSENLGEAMVGINEKEIELLMAERGQ' A
#
# COMPACT_ATOMS: atom_id res chain seq x y z
N MET A 1 1.14 10.72 -2.02
CA MET A 1 0.46 12.01 -1.82
C MET A 1 1.35 13.07 -1.16
N GLN A 2 1.83 12.88 0.08
CA GLN A 2 2.68 13.88 0.77
C GLN A 2 3.98 14.20 0.02
N LEU A 3 4.56 13.22 -0.68
CA LEU A 3 5.74 13.38 -1.54
C LEU A 3 5.41 13.84 -2.98
N GLY A 4 4.19 14.34 -3.24
CA GLY A 4 3.80 14.91 -4.53
C GLY A 4 3.20 13.94 -5.57
N ALA A 5 3.14 12.63 -5.30
CA ALA A 5 2.45 11.70 -6.19
C ALA A 5 0.94 11.99 -6.28
N GLU A 6 0.37 11.89 -7.48
CA GLU A 6 -1.07 12.12 -7.79
C GLU A 6 -1.97 10.96 -7.35
N GLY A 7 -1.41 9.76 -7.24
CA GLY A 7 -2.11 8.55 -6.84
C GLY A 7 -1.16 7.44 -6.44
N VAL A 8 -1.72 6.27 -6.09
CA VAL A 8 -0.96 5.07 -5.73
C VAL A 8 -1.57 3.84 -6.40
N PHE A 9 -0.72 2.92 -6.83
CA PHE A 9 -1.13 1.60 -7.31
C PHE A 9 -0.89 0.58 -6.21
N VAL A 10 -1.89 -0.25 -5.92
CA VAL A 10 -1.78 -1.29 -4.88
C VAL A 10 -2.41 -2.58 -5.40
N GLY A 11 -1.59 -3.63 -5.46
CA GLY A 11 -2.04 -4.99 -5.78
C GLY A 11 -1.91 -5.91 -4.57
N SER A 12 -0.75 -6.54 -4.44
CA SER A 12 -0.44 -7.51 -3.38
C SER A 12 -0.74 -7.01 -1.97
N GLY A 13 -0.49 -5.73 -1.68
CA GLY A 13 -0.75 -5.13 -0.38
C GLY A 13 -2.21 -5.19 0.08
N ILE A 14 -3.17 -5.28 -0.86
CA ILE A 14 -4.60 -5.49 -0.56
C ILE A 14 -4.91 -6.99 -0.58
N PHE A 15 -4.65 -7.65 -1.71
CA PHE A 15 -5.18 -9.00 -1.97
C PHE A 15 -4.43 -10.12 -1.24
N LYS A 16 -3.22 -9.88 -0.75
CA LYS A 16 -2.46 -10.82 0.09
C LYS A 16 -2.48 -10.44 1.57
N SER A 17 -3.45 -9.62 2.00
CA SER A 17 -3.64 -9.23 3.41
C SER A 17 -4.70 -10.07 4.11
N GLY A 18 -4.73 -10.04 5.44
CA GLY A 18 -5.70 -10.79 6.24
C GLY A 18 -7.14 -10.27 6.16
N ASN A 19 -7.36 -9.03 5.71
CA ASN A 19 -8.69 -8.48 5.43
C ASN A 19 -8.65 -7.53 4.22
N PRO A 20 -8.72 -8.06 2.98
CA PRO A 20 -8.57 -7.27 1.76
C PRO A 20 -9.61 -6.16 1.62
N GLU A 21 -10.89 -6.42 1.94
CA GLU A 21 -11.97 -5.45 1.81
C GLU A 21 -11.74 -4.24 2.71
N LYS A 22 -11.50 -4.48 4.00
CA LYS A 22 -11.26 -3.40 4.97
C LYS A 22 -9.99 -2.62 4.62
N ARG A 23 -8.93 -3.32 4.22
CA ARG A 23 -7.66 -2.69 3.82
C ARG A 23 -7.82 -1.84 2.56
N ALA A 24 -8.56 -2.30 1.56
CA ALA A 24 -8.86 -1.52 0.36
C ALA A 24 -9.61 -0.23 0.71
N ALA A 25 -10.67 -0.33 1.52
CA ALA A 25 -11.44 0.83 1.97
C ALA A 25 -10.58 1.82 2.76
N ALA A 26 -9.70 1.33 3.62
CA ALA A 26 -8.77 2.16 4.40
C ALA A 26 -7.76 2.88 3.50
N ILE A 27 -7.16 2.20 2.53
CA ILE A 27 -6.19 2.79 1.60
C ILE A 27 -6.85 3.90 0.77
N VAL A 28 -8.05 3.66 0.22
CA VAL A 28 -8.78 4.68 -0.55
C VAL A 28 -9.02 5.93 0.30
N LYS A 29 -9.55 5.76 1.52
CA LYS A 29 -9.80 6.88 2.44
C LYS A 29 -8.52 7.60 2.85
N ALA A 30 -7.43 6.87 3.08
CA ALA A 30 -6.14 7.43 3.45
C ALA A 30 -5.53 8.26 2.30
N VAL A 31 -5.62 7.78 1.06
CA VAL A 31 -5.15 8.52 -0.13
C VAL A 31 -5.94 9.81 -0.31
N THR A 32 -7.27 9.77 -0.18
CA THR A 32 -8.13 10.96 -0.28
C THR A 32 -7.83 11.97 0.83
N ASN A 33 -7.54 11.51 2.05
CA ASN A 33 -7.42 12.35 3.24
C ASN A 33 -5.99 12.39 3.82
N TYR A 34 -4.97 12.28 2.97
CA TYR A 34 -3.58 12.06 3.39
C TYR A 34 -2.94 13.14 4.29
N LYS A 35 -3.62 14.28 4.51
CA LYS A 35 -3.21 15.36 5.40
C LYS A 35 -3.83 15.29 6.80
N ASN A 36 -4.83 14.44 7.02
CA ASN A 36 -5.52 14.29 8.30
C ASN A 36 -4.90 13.13 9.09
N ALA A 37 -3.95 13.44 9.98
CA ALA A 37 -3.23 12.44 10.76
C ALA A 37 -4.15 11.61 11.67
N ASP A 38 -5.10 12.26 12.35
CA ASP A 38 -6.05 11.58 13.26
C ASP A 38 -6.96 10.59 12.54
N LEU A 39 -7.36 10.92 11.30
CA LEU A 39 -8.15 10.01 10.48
C LEU A 39 -7.29 8.82 10.01
N ILE A 40 -6.04 9.07 9.61
CA ILE A 40 -5.13 8.01 9.16
C ILE A 40 -4.87 7.01 10.29
N ASP A 41 -4.62 7.50 11.51
CA ASP A 41 -4.45 6.67 12.71
C ASP A 41 -5.62 5.68 12.88
N LYS A 42 -6.85 6.20 12.90
CA LYS A 42 -8.08 5.39 12.98
C LYS A 42 -8.24 4.41 11.83
N LEU A 43 -7.88 4.81 10.61
CA LEU A 43 -7.96 3.95 9.43
C LEU A 43 -6.92 2.83 9.45
N SER A 44 -5.81 3.01 10.16
CA SER A 44 -4.75 2.00 10.29
C SER A 44 -5.08 0.88 11.28
N GLU A 45 -6.15 1.02 12.06
CA GLU A 45 -6.54 0.05 13.08
C GLU A 45 -7.23 -1.22 12.52
N ASN A 46 -6.89 -2.37 13.12
CA ASN A 46 -7.61 -3.62 12.94
C ASN A 46 -7.77 -4.03 11.45
N LEU A 47 -6.75 -3.78 10.62
CA LEU A 47 -6.75 -4.07 9.17
C LEU A 47 -6.47 -5.54 8.82
N GLY A 48 -6.27 -6.39 9.83
CA GLY A 48 -5.71 -7.73 9.64
C GLY A 48 -4.22 -7.68 9.25
N GLU A 49 -3.62 -8.86 9.15
CA GLU A 49 -2.19 -8.98 8.82
C GLU A 49 -1.87 -8.33 7.48
N ALA A 50 -0.74 -7.62 7.42
CA ALA A 50 -0.22 -7.10 6.16
C ALA A 50 0.40 -8.25 5.34
N MET A 51 0.56 -8.03 4.03
CA MET A 51 1.35 -8.95 3.22
C MET A 51 2.79 -9.01 3.77
N VAL A 52 3.41 -10.19 3.69
CA VAL A 52 4.84 -10.34 3.97
C VAL A 52 5.64 -9.80 2.79
N GLY A 53 6.60 -8.91 3.08
CA GLY A 53 7.53 -8.38 2.09
C GLY A 53 8.63 -9.38 1.75
N ILE A 54 9.37 -9.11 0.67
CA ILE A 54 10.55 -9.88 0.25
C ILE A 54 11.77 -9.00 0.50
N ASN A 55 12.85 -9.57 1.04
CA ASN A 55 14.09 -8.82 1.26
C ASN A 55 14.76 -8.49 -0.07
N GLU A 56 15.55 -7.40 -0.11
CA GLU A 56 16.24 -6.95 -1.33
C GLU A 56 17.14 -8.03 -1.96
N LYS A 57 17.71 -8.93 -1.14
CA LYS A 57 18.60 -10.00 -1.60
C LYS A 57 17.86 -11.22 -2.15
N GLU A 58 16.55 -11.26 -1.94
CA GLU A 58 15.67 -12.38 -2.28
C GLU A 58 14.74 -12.02 -3.45
N ILE A 59 14.77 -10.77 -3.94
CA ILE A 59 13.88 -10.32 -4.99
C ILE A 59 14.44 -10.61 -6.39
N GLU A 60 13.64 -11.26 -7.22
CA GLU A 60 13.93 -11.40 -8.65
C GLU A 60 13.58 -10.08 -9.37
N LEU A 61 14.52 -9.54 -10.15
CA LEU A 61 14.31 -8.31 -10.90
C LEU A 61 13.46 -8.58 -12.13
N LEU A 62 12.16 -8.27 -12.05
CA LEU A 62 11.19 -8.41 -13.14
C LEU A 62 11.06 -7.14 -14.00
N MET A 63 11.74 -6.06 -13.63
CA MET A 63 11.68 -4.79 -14.36
C MET A 63 12.55 -4.86 -15.61
N ALA A 64 11.99 -4.49 -16.76
CA ALA A 64 12.74 -4.42 -18.01
C ALA A 64 13.82 -3.33 -17.94
N GLU A 65 15.01 -3.63 -18.44
CA GLU A 65 16.04 -2.62 -18.64
C GLU A 65 15.63 -1.65 -19.75
N ARG A 66 15.83 -0.34 -19.51
CA ARG A 66 15.57 0.67 -20.53
C ARG A 66 16.75 0.76 -21.48
N GLY A 67 16.51 0.47 -22.76
CA GLY A 67 17.41 0.80 -23.87
C GLY A 67 18.52 -0.21 -24.16
N GLN A 68 18.31 -1.49 -23.87
CA GLN A 68 19.04 -2.57 -24.56
C GLN A 68 18.44 -2.82 -25.95
#